data_AF-A0A5Y3MRS0-F1
#
_entry.id   AF-A0A5Y3MRS0-F1
#
_cell.length_a   1.000
_cell.length_b   1.000
_cell.length_c   1.000
_cell.angle_alpha   90.00
_cell.angle_beta   90.00
_cell.angle_gamma   90.00
#
_symmetry.space_group_name_H-M   'P 1'
#
loop_
_entity.id
_entity.type
_entity.pdbx_description
1 polymer ?
#
loop_
_entity_poly.entity_id
_entity_poly.type
_entity_poly.pdbx_seq_one_letter_code
_entity_poly.pdbx_strand_id
1 'polypeptide(L)'
;MPITIGRGFFKSEIFSQSPLSQRSFFTLLWEKIKDFFCNTRKAEADQYINELCDLASPPDAQRLFDLFCALYGLSSPSCREKFHFQHYKDAESQYTNLYIKDGAEIPLCIVIRQDHYYYNIMGKTVICIDTYPEPLKTYPDINIKTGTYVCEPLCCLFPERLLFSLSSDITFSIDLKQIKEKLIDMAENGTLCNWKEQERKAAISSRINTGIIQASVTAIDEATKNTIASKVIEATNLKNITFDANYTQSSITQMVYSCLFKNDILMNILDEQSCHDLLCLNDLTEYVALQIHNCLFSEDLSSLVKITENEAHLYYKHHHL
;
A
#
# COMPACT_ATOMS: atom_id res chain seq x y z
N MET A 1 31.65 -29.62 22.20
CA MET A 1 31.65 -28.32 21.48
C MET A 1 31.74 -28.60 19.99
N PRO A 2 30.69 -28.27 19.24
CA PRO A 2 30.81 -27.81 17.88
C PRO A 2 30.36 -26.35 17.76
N ILE A 3 30.92 -25.71 16.74
CA ILE A 3 31.03 -24.28 16.51
C ILE A 3 29.72 -23.73 15.90
N THR A 4 29.22 -22.62 16.45
CA THR A 4 28.11 -21.84 15.86
C THR A 4 28.67 -20.89 14.82
N ILE A 5 28.43 -21.15 13.53
CA ILE A 5 28.60 -20.19 12.44
C ILE A 5 27.21 -19.69 12.05
N GLY A 6 27.03 -18.37 12.07
CA GLY A 6 25.75 -17.71 12.00
C GLY A 6 25.04 -17.79 10.64
N ARG A 7 23.73 -17.55 10.72
CA ARG A 7 22.95 -16.62 9.87
C ARG A 7 21.68 -16.31 10.67
N GLY A 8 21.67 -15.14 11.32
CA GLY A 8 20.48 -14.62 11.97
C GLY A 8 19.45 -14.23 10.91
N PHE A 9 18.65 -15.20 10.48
CA PHE A 9 17.37 -14.94 9.85
C PHE A 9 16.39 -14.59 10.97
N PHE A 10 16.24 -13.31 11.29
CA PHE A 10 15.10 -12.89 12.09
C PHE A 10 13.85 -13.08 11.22
N LYS A 11 13.06 -14.07 11.61
CA LYS A 11 11.76 -14.38 11.02
C LYS A 11 10.82 -13.24 11.35
N SER A 12 10.00 -12.81 10.40
CA SER A 12 8.76 -12.12 10.71
C SER A 12 7.98 -13.00 11.70
N GLU A 13 7.87 -12.56 12.96
CA GLU A 13 7.17 -13.30 14.00
C GLU A 13 5.68 -12.98 13.90
N ILE A 14 4.98 -13.68 13.01
CA ILE A 14 3.55 -13.89 13.16
C ILE A 14 3.41 -14.92 14.27
N PHE A 15 3.11 -14.48 15.49
CA PHE A 15 2.85 -15.40 16.60
C PHE A 15 1.73 -16.35 16.16
N SER A 16 2.03 -17.64 16.04
CA SER A 16 1.05 -18.65 15.63
C SER A 16 -0.08 -18.67 16.65
N GLN A 17 -1.22 -18.11 16.29
CA GLN A 17 -2.24 -17.76 17.26
C GLN A 17 -3.59 -18.27 16.78
N SER A 18 -4.19 -19.13 17.62
CA SER A 18 -5.45 -19.82 17.35
C SER A 18 -6.62 -18.85 17.11
N PRO A 19 -7.75 -19.28 16.51
CA PRO A 19 -8.96 -18.45 16.40
C PRO A 19 -9.46 -17.87 17.75
N LEU A 20 -9.12 -18.54 18.86
CA LEU A 20 -9.40 -18.06 20.21
C LEU A 20 -8.66 -16.76 20.54
N SER A 21 -7.46 -16.55 20.01
CA SER A 21 -6.68 -15.35 20.30
C SER A 21 -7.05 -14.16 19.41
N GLN A 22 -7.48 -14.38 18.16
CA GLN A 22 -8.15 -13.34 17.35
C GLN A 22 -9.35 -12.75 18.09
N ARG A 23 -10.28 -13.62 18.54
CA ARG A 23 -11.45 -13.19 19.34
C ARG A 23 -11.01 -12.51 20.64
N SER A 24 -9.92 -12.97 21.26
CA SER A 24 -9.42 -12.36 22.49
C SER A 24 -8.96 -10.91 22.28
N PHE A 25 -8.21 -10.63 21.19
CA PHE A 25 -7.73 -9.28 20.90
C PHE A 25 -8.86 -8.33 20.54
N PHE A 26 -9.80 -8.80 19.70
CA PHE A 26 -11.00 -8.04 19.38
C PHE A 26 -11.76 -7.65 20.65
N THR A 27 -12.10 -8.61 21.50
CA THR A 27 -12.85 -8.34 22.73
C THR A 27 -12.09 -7.42 23.68
N LEU A 28 -10.78 -7.61 23.83
CA LEU A 28 -9.94 -6.76 24.68
C LEU A 28 -9.92 -5.31 24.21
N LEU A 29 -9.76 -5.08 22.90
CA LEU A 29 -9.75 -3.73 22.35
C LEU A 29 -11.16 -3.12 22.39
N TRP A 30 -12.17 -3.85 21.90
CA TRP A 30 -13.55 -3.38 21.81
C TRP A 30 -14.08 -2.94 23.18
N GLU A 31 -13.91 -3.72 24.23
CA GLU A 31 -14.41 -3.37 25.56
C GLU A 31 -13.79 -2.08 26.12
N LYS A 32 -12.60 -1.70 25.66
CA LYS A 32 -11.92 -0.46 26.07
C LYS A 32 -12.33 0.77 25.29
N ILE A 33 -12.66 0.61 23.99
CA ILE A 33 -12.89 1.76 23.11
C ILE A 33 -14.33 1.85 22.58
N LYS A 34 -15.20 0.87 22.84
CA LYS A 34 -16.59 0.84 22.32
C LYS A 34 -17.38 2.09 22.67
N ASP A 35 -17.16 2.67 23.84
CA ASP A 35 -17.89 3.85 24.32
C ASP A 35 -17.39 5.15 23.68
N PHE A 36 -16.32 5.10 22.89
CA PHE A 36 -15.83 6.26 22.15
C PHE A 36 -16.72 6.54 20.93
N PHE A 37 -17.51 5.56 20.49
CA PHE A 37 -18.35 5.64 19.30
C PHE A 37 -19.83 5.76 19.69
N CYS A 38 -20.57 6.63 18.99
CA CYS A 38 -22.02 6.69 19.12
C CYS A 38 -22.69 5.45 18.50
N ASN A 39 -23.90 5.12 18.93
CA ASN A 39 -24.58 3.87 18.55
C ASN A 39 -24.70 3.67 17.02
N THR A 40 -24.88 4.74 16.25
CA THR A 40 -24.98 4.66 14.78
C THR A 40 -23.65 4.35 14.08
N ARG A 41 -22.52 4.61 14.75
CA ARG A 41 -21.16 4.41 14.23
C ARG A 41 -20.47 3.17 14.79
N LYS A 42 -21.03 2.55 15.84
CA LYS A 42 -20.48 1.36 16.48
C LYS A 42 -20.31 0.19 15.50
N ALA A 43 -21.27 -0.02 14.60
CA ALA A 43 -21.20 -1.10 13.62
C ALA A 43 -20.03 -0.93 12.63
N GLU A 44 -19.71 0.30 12.25
CA GLU A 44 -18.58 0.59 11.36
C GLU A 44 -17.24 0.47 12.11
N ALA A 45 -17.18 0.97 13.34
CA ALA A 45 -15.99 0.80 14.19
C ALA A 45 -15.70 -0.68 14.50
N ASP A 46 -16.75 -1.47 14.73
CA ASP A 46 -16.66 -2.93 14.92
C ASP A 46 -16.02 -3.61 13.69
N GLN A 47 -16.41 -3.23 12.47
CA GLN A 47 -15.80 -3.75 11.25
C GLN A 47 -14.31 -3.41 11.14
N TYR A 48 -13.92 -2.16 11.43
CA TYR A 48 -12.51 -1.76 11.41
C TYR A 48 -11.67 -2.47 12.48
N ILE A 49 -12.23 -2.73 13.67
CA ILE A 49 -11.54 -3.45 14.74
C ILE A 49 -11.43 -4.95 14.41
N ASN A 50 -12.45 -5.54 13.77
CA ASN A 50 -12.38 -6.90 13.26
C ASN A 50 -11.26 -7.06 12.25
N GLU A 51 -11.14 -6.13 11.29
CA GLU A 51 -10.06 -6.14 10.31
C GLU A 51 -8.69 -5.98 10.98
N LEU A 52 -8.56 -5.06 11.94
CA LEU A 52 -7.33 -4.87 12.71
C LEU A 52 -6.91 -6.13 13.48
N CYS A 53 -7.87 -6.99 13.86
CA CYS A 53 -7.63 -8.22 14.60
C CYS A 53 -7.60 -9.48 13.71
N ASP A 54 -7.69 -9.34 12.39
CA ASP A 54 -7.63 -10.48 11.46
C ASP A 54 -6.19 -10.95 11.26
N LEU A 55 -5.79 -11.94 12.06
CA LEU A 55 -4.46 -12.55 11.94
C LEU A 55 -4.28 -13.44 10.69
N ALA A 56 -5.37 -13.80 9.99
CA ALA A 56 -5.26 -14.60 8.76
C ALA A 56 -4.87 -13.74 7.57
N SER A 57 -5.28 -12.47 7.56
CA SER A 57 -4.94 -11.47 6.54
C SER A 57 -4.61 -10.14 7.23
N PRO A 58 -3.43 -10.05 7.86
CA PRO A 58 -3.10 -8.88 8.67
C PRO A 58 -2.96 -7.60 7.84
N PRO A 59 -3.39 -6.45 8.36
CA PRO A 59 -3.27 -5.19 7.64
C PRO A 59 -1.81 -4.77 7.48
N ASP A 60 -1.48 -4.23 6.32
CA ASP A 60 -0.18 -3.60 6.08
C ASP A 60 -0.05 -2.24 6.81
N ALA A 61 1.12 -1.62 6.74
CA ALA A 61 1.40 -0.36 7.42
C ALA A 61 0.44 0.78 6.99
N GLN A 62 0.12 0.88 5.69
CA GLN A 62 -0.81 1.90 5.19
C GLN A 62 -2.21 1.64 5.71
N ARG A 63 -2.69 0.39 5.64
CA ARG A 63 -4.01 0.02 6.11
C ARG A 63 -4.15 0.20 7.61
N LEU A 64 -3.11 -0.08 8.40
CA LEU A 64 -3.08 0.23 9.83
C LEU A 64 -3.26 1.73 10.12
N PHE A 65 -2.60 2.59 9.34
CA PHE A 65 -2.78 4.04 9.43
C PHE A 65 -4.23 4.45 9.09
N ASP A 66 -4.80 3.89 8.03
CA ASP A 66 -6.17 4.19 7.60
C ASP A 66 -7.21 3.73 8.61
N LEU A 67 -7.06 2.53 9.17
CA LEU A 67 -7.92 2.01 10.23
C LEU A 67 -7.87 2.93 11.47
N PHE A 68 -6.68 3.39 11.87
CA PHE A 68 -6.54 4.33 12.97
C PHE A 68 -7.24 5.66 12.69
N CYS A 69 -7.07 6.21 11.49
CA CYS A 69 -7.73 7.45 11.06
C CYS A 69 -9.25 7.29 10.97
N ALA A 70 -9.74 6.15 10.51
CA ALA A 70 -11.16 5.84 10.44
C ALA A 70 -11.78 5.75 11.83
N LEU A 71 -11.13 5.04 12.77
CA LEU A 71 -11.55 5.00 14.17
C LEU A 71 -11.56 6.40 14.80
N TYR A 72 -10.54 7.22 14.54
CA TYR A 72 -10.52 8.62 14.96
C TYR A 72 -11.71 9.40 14.40
N GLY A 73 -12.01 9.28 13.10
CA GLY A 73 -13.11 9.96 12.43
C GLY A 73 -14.49 9.55 12.97
N LEU A 74 -14.66 8.27 13.32
CA LEU A 74 -15.88 7.74 13.91
C LEU A 74 -16.07 8.15 15.38
N SER A 75 -14.99 8.39 16.11
CA SER A 75 -15.03 8.73 17.53
C SER A 75 -15.82 10.01 17.82
N SER A 76 -16.46 10.03 18.98
CA SER A 76 -17.16 11.20 19.50
C SER A 76 -16.16 12.34 19.74
N PRO A 77 -16.57 13.61 19.61
CA PRO A 77 -15.67 14.75 19.77
C PRO A 77 -14.88 14.74 21.09
N SER A 78 -15.51 14.31 22.19
CA SER A 78 -14.92 14.19 23.54
C SER A 78 -14.03 12.96 23.75
N CYS A 79 -13.86 12.12 22.73
CA CYS A 79 -12.93 10.99 22.78
C CYS A 79 -11.77 11.18 21.80
N ARG A 80 -11.81 12.22 20.96
CA ARG A 80 -10.75 12.50 20.00
C ARG A 80 -9.43 12.85 20.68
N GLU A 81 -9.46 13.47 21.86
CA GLU A 81 -8.23 13.74 22.62
C GLU A 81 -7.49 12.47 23.07
N LYS A 82 -8.16 11.32 23.07
CA LYS A 82 -7.56 10.02 23.40
C LYS A 82 -6.76 9.43 22.25
N PHE A 83 -6.94 9.93 21.03
CA PHE A 83 -6.18 9.50 19.86
C PHE A 83 -4.96 10.40 19.70
N HIS A 84 -3.79 9.79 19.73
CA HIS A 84 -2.53 10.51 19.63
C HIS A 84 -1.79 10.12 18.37
N PHE A 85 -1.38 11.15 17.64
CA PHE A 85 -0.55 11.06 16.46
C PHE A 85 0.83 11.62 16.81
N GLN A 86 1.86 10.78 16.84
CA GLN A 86 3.23 11.20 17.06
C GLN A 86 4.07 10.88 15.84
N HIS A 87 4.62 11.93 15.24
CA HIS A 87 5.47 11.84 14.08
C HIS A 87 6.83 12.40 14.45
N TYR A 88 7.89 11.65 14.17
CA TYR A 88 9.26 12.08 14.37
C TYR A 88 10.01 12.00 13.05
N LYS A 89 10.74 13.07 12.74
CA LYS A 89 11.57 13.16 11.55
C LYS A 89 12.83 13.94 11.88
N ASP A 90 13.97 13.26 11.85
CA ASP A 90 15.29 13.89 11.83
C ASP A 90 16.14 13.32 10.67
N ALA A 91 17.45 13.59 10.71
CA ALA A 91 18.38 13.14 9.69
C ALA A 91 18.65 11.62 9.72
N GLU A 92 18.46 10.96 10.86
CA GLU A 92 18.88 9.56 11.10
C GLU A 92 17.69 8.61 11.33
N SER A 93 16.52 9.13 11.66
CA SER A 93 15.36 8.39 12.15
C SER A 93 14.06 9.08 11.75
N GLN A 94 13.18 8.29 11.14
CA GLN A 94 11.85 8.74 10.76
C GLN A 94 10.83 7.69 11.18
N TYR A 95 9.87 8.11 11.98
CA TYR A 95 8.90 7.18 12.53
C TYR A 95 7.55 7.79 12.87
N THR A 96 6.54 6.93 12.87
CA THR A 96 5.17 7.26 13.26
C THR A 96 4.71 6.34 14.37
N ASN A 97 4.19 6.91 15.45
CA ASN A 97 3.45 6.19 16.48
C ASN A 97 2.02 6.70 16.51
N LEU A 98 1.07 5.79 16.43
CA LEU A 98 -0.36 6.06 16.57
C LEU A 98 -0.83 5.30 17.79
N TYR A 99 -1.42 5.96 18.78
CA TYR A 99 -1.93 5.23 19.93
C TYR A 99 -3.20 5.85 20.48
N ILE A 100 -4.06 4.96 21.00
CA ILE A 100 -5.21 5.33 21.79
C ILE A 100 -4.79 5.26 23.25
N LYS A 101 -5.03 6.32 24.02
CA LYS A 101 -4.72 6.37 25.45
C LYS A 101 -5.98 6.71 26.25
N ASP A 102 -6.28 5.89 27.25
CA ASP A 102 -7.37 6.16 28.19
C ASP A 102 -6.84 6.10 29.63
N GLY A 103 -6.61 7.28 30.21
CA GLY A 103 -5.91 7.40 31.49
C GLY A 103 -4.48 6.84 31.43
N ALA A 104 -4.20 5.81 32.21
CA ALA A 104 -2.90 5.13 32.24
C ALA A 104 -2.80 3.97 31.22
N GLU A 105 -3.92 3.55 30.64
CA GLU A 105 -3.96 2.43 29.71
C GLU A 105 -3.70 2.89 28.27
N ILE A 106 -3.09 2.00 27.48
CA ILE A 106 -2.88 2.19 26.04
C ILE A 106 -3.59 1.02 25.33
N PRO A 107 -4.90 1.14 25.03
CA PRO A 107 -5.64 0.07 24.38
C PRO A 107 -5.06 -0.37 23.04
N LEU A 108 -4.58 0.58 22.24
CA LEU A 108 -3.98 0.34 20.93
C LEU A 108 -2.72 1.19 20.77
N CYS A 109 -1.64 0.58 20.30
CA CYS A 109 -0.42 1.28 19.90
C CYS A 109 0.08 0.68 18.58
N ILE A 110 0.16 1.49 17.54
CA ILE A 110 0.69 1.16 16.22
C ILE A 110 1.99 1.93 16.04
N VAL A 111 3.02 1.23 15.60
CA VAL A 111 4.37 1.74 15.49
C VAL A 111 4.86 1.42 14.08
N ILE A 112 5.10 2.46 13.31
CA ILE A 112 5.53 2.37 11.91
C ILE A 112 6.94 2.94 11.83
N ARG A 113 7.88 2.12 11.39
CA ARG A 113 9.29 2.46 11.16
C ARG A 113 9.62 2.19 9.69
N GLN A 114 10.82 2.61 9.29
CA GLN A 114 11.30 2.38 7.93
C GLN A 114 11.53 0.89 7.64
N ASP A 115 11.90 0.10 8.63
CA ASP A 115 12.35 -1.28 8.52
C ASP A 115 11.44 -2.31 9.18
N HIS A 116 10.43 -1.86 9.90
CA HIS A 116 9.41 -2.73 10.46
C HIS A 116 8.18 -1.92 10.85
N TYR A 117 7.07 -2.61 11.06
CA TYR A 117 5.94 -2.06 11.77
C TYR A 117 5.37 -3.12 12.72
N TYR A 118 4.78 -2.65 13.81
CA TYR A 118 4.09 -3.52 14.74
C TYR A 118 2.91 -2.81 15.36
N TYR A 119 2.03 -3.58 15.96
CA TYR A 119 1.00 -3.02 16.82
C TYR A 119 0.71 -3.90 18.03
N ASN A 120 0.34 -3.21 19.10
CA ASN A 120 0.03 -3.78 20.39
C ASN A 120 -1.43 -3.50 20.75
N ILE A 121 -2.12 -4.50 21.28
CA ILE A 121 -3.41 -4.35 21.94
C ILE A 121 -3.23 -4.64 23.42
N MET A 122 -3.59 -3.69 24.29
CA MET A 122 -3.43 -3.81 25.75
C MET A 122 -2.02 -4.24 26.16
N GLY A 123 -1.00 -3.65 25.53
CA GLY A 123 0.41 -3.94 25.81
C GLY A 123 0.94 -5.29 25.27
N LYS A 124 0.11 -6.07 24.56
CA LYS A 124 0.52 -7.31 23.91
C LYS A 124 0.74 -7.09 22.42
N THR A 125 1.90 -7.47 21.90
CA THR A 125 2.19 -7.45 20.47
C THR A 125 1.29 -8.43 19.74
N VAL A 126 0.52 -7.90 18.80
CA VAL A 126 -0.38 -8.68 17.96
C VAL A 126 0.43 -9.16 16.75
N ILE A 127 1.13 -8.25 16.08
CA ILE A 127 1.97 -8.49 14.91
C ILE A 127 3.21 -7.61 14.96
N CYS A 128 4.33 -8.15 14.50
CA CYS A 128 5.54 -7.42 14.15
C CYS A 128 6.03 -7.91 12.78
N ILE A 129 6.07 -7.02 11.80
CA ILE A 129 6.46 -7.34 10.42
C ILE A 129 7.66 -6.47 10.05
N ASP A 130 8.77 -7.13 9.74
CA ASP A 130 9.96 -6.51 9.17
C ASP A 130 9.73 -6.21 7.69
N THR A 131 10.13 -5.01 7.27
CA THR A 131 10.10 -4.55 5.87
C THR A 131 11.52 -4.57 5.31
N TYR A 132 11.77 -5.55 4.44
CA TYR A 132 13.04 -5.69 3.74
C TYR A 132 12.98 -5.06 2.35
N PRO A 133 14.11 -4.61 1.81
CA PRO A 133 14.21 -4.31 0.38
C PRO A 133 13.72 -5.51 -0.43
N GLU A 134 12.80 -5.27 -1.37
CA GLU A 134 12.25 -6.31 -2.22
C GLU A 134 12.99 -6.36 -3.55
N PRO A 135 13.31 -7.57 -4.07
CA PRO A 135 13.83 -7.70 -5.41
C PRO A 135 12.77 -7.28 -6.42
N LEU A 136 13.16 -6.48 -7.41
CA LEU A 136 12.27 -6.15 -8.52
C LEU A 136 11.98 -7.45 -9.31
N LYS A 137 10.70 -7.75 -9.57
CA LYS A 137 10.27 -9.05 -10.16
C LYS A 137 11.05 -9.43 -11.42
N THR A 138 11.26 -8.46 -12.31
CA THR A 138 12.00 -8.66 -13.57
C THR A 138 13.52 -8.71 -13.35
N TYR A 139 14.01 -8.13 -12.26
CA TYR A 139 15.43 -7.88 -12.01
C TYR A 139 15.80 -8.22 -10.55
N PRO A 140 16.01 -9.51 -10.24
CA PRO A 140 16.18 -9.99 -8.88
C PRO A 140 17.46 -9.49 -8.18
N ASP A 141 18.43 -9.00 -8.96
CA ASP A 141 19.68 -8.41 -8.46
C ASP A 141 19.52 -6.96 -7.98
N ILE A 142 18.34 -6.38 -8.16
CA ILE A 142 18.01 -5.01 -7.80
C ILE A 142 16.99 -5.03 -6.69
N ASN A 143 17.38 -4.54 -5.53
CA ASN A 143 16.49 -4.40 -4.39
C ASN A 143 15.99 -2.97 -4.26
N ILE A 144 14.71 -2.83 -3.99
CA ILE A 144 14.04 -1.54 -3.83
C ILE A 144 13.40 -1.48 -2.45
N LYS A 145 13.54 -0.34 -1.79
CA LYS A 145 12.84 -0.05 -0.54
C LYS A 145 12.25 1.36 -0.56
N THR A 146 10.97 1.45 -0.26
CA THR A 146 10.27 2.73 -0.05
C THR A 146 10.43 3.17 1.39
N GLY A 147 10.87 4.42 1.60
CA GLY A 147 10.70 5.08 2.90
C GLY A 147 9.35 5.79 2.90
N THR A 148 8.40 5.33 3.73
CA THR A 148 7.05 5.91 3.83
C THR A 148 6.89 6.73 5.12
N TYR A 149 6.21 7.87 5.02
CA TYR A 149 6.08 8.82 6.13
C TYR A 149 4.69 9.45 6.14
N VAL A 150 4.17 9.80 7.33
CA VAL A 150 2.89 10.49 7.41
C VAL A 150 2.96 11.82 6.65
N CYS A 151 2.05 11.97 5.70
CA CYS A 151 1.79 13.20 5.00
C CYS A 151 0.39 13.69 5.38
N GLU A 152 0.32 14.61 6.35
CA GLU A 152 -0.96 15.12 6.86
C GLU A 152 -1.87 15.71 5.76
N PRO A 153 -1.39 16.55 4.81
CA PRO A 153 -2.28 17.09 3.78
C PRO A 153 -2.86 16.04 2.82
N LEU A 154 -2.18 14.90 2.65
CA LEU A 154 -2.63 13.81 1.80
C LEU A 154 -3.37 12.71 2.57
N CYS A 155 -3.34 12.78 3.91
CA CYS A 155 -3.85 11.77 4.83
C CYS A 155 -3.35 10.35 4.52
N CYS A 156 -2.03 10.17 4.32
CA CYS A 156 -1.44 8.85 4.02
C CYS A 156 0.02 8.69 4.49
N LEU A 157 0.55 7.46 4.41
CA LEU A 157 1.97 7.18 4.53
C LEU A 157 2.65 7.30 3.15
N PHE A 158 3.04 8.53 2.79
CA PHE A 158 3.59 8.81 1.48
C PHE A 158 5.04 8.32 1.33
N PRO A 159 5.41 7.63 0.23
CA PRO A 159 6.79 7.28 -0.05
C PRO A 159 7.57 8.51 -0.53
N GLU A 160 8.37 9.16 0.33
CA GLU A 160 9.15 10.33 -0.11
C GLU A 160 10.46 9.94 -0.81
N ARG A 161 11.00 8.75 -0.55
CA ARG A 161 12.27 8.30 -1.13
C ARG A 161 12.24 6.82 -1.50
N LEU A 162 12.91 6.52 -2.60
CA LEU A 162 13.20 5.16 -3.05
C LEU A 162 14.67 4.88 -2.83
N LEU A 163 14.99 3.89 -2.02
CA LEU A 163 16.35 3.37 -1.88
C LEU A 163 16.53 2.20 -2.84
N PHE A 164 17.52 2.30 -3.70
CA PHE A 164 17.97 1.25 -4.59
C PHE A 164 19.23 0.61 -4.03
N SER A 165 19.33 -0.71 -4.15
CA SER A 165 20.53 -1.46 -3.82
C SER A 165 20.80 -2.46 -4.95
N LEU A 166 21.91 -2.27 -5.65
CA LEU A 166 22.40 -3.14 -6.71
C LEU A 166 23.33 -4.21 -6.14
N SER A 167 23.53 -5.30 -6.87
CA SER A 167 24.37 -6.46 -6.49
C SER A 167 25.86 -6.15 -6.23
N SER A 168 26.32 -4.92 -6.48
CA SER A 168 27.69 -4.45 -6.32
C SER A 168 27.90 -3.49 -5.14
N ASP A 169 27.08 -3.56 -4.09
CA ASP A 169 27.05 -2.63 -2.93
C ASP A 169 26.76 -1.16 -3.30
N ILE A 170 26.34 -0.89 -4.54
CA ILE A 170 25.93 0.45 -4.96
C ILE A 170 24.53 0.69 -4.42
N THR A 171 24.43 1.64 -3.49
CA THR A 171 23.16 2.15 -2.99
C THR A 171 22.97 3.60 -3.39
N PHE A 172 21.81 3.93 -3.96
CA PHE A 172 21.44 5.31 -4.24
C PHE A 172 19.98 5.55 -3.92
N SER A 173 19.63 6.80 -3.65
CA SER A 173 18.25 7.18 -3.34
C SER A 173 17.68 8.11 -4.40
N ILE A 174 16.44 7.87 -4.80
CA ILE A 174 15.66 8.79 -5.63
C ILE A 174 14.62 9.48 -4.75
N ASP A 175 14.58 10.80 -4.81
CA ASP A 175 13.62 11.62 -4.08
C ASP A 175 12.31 11.75 -4.89
N LEU A 176 11.18 11.49 -4.24
CA LEU A 176 9.82 11.59 -4.80
C LEU A 176 9.09 12.87 -4.35
N LYS A 177 9.80 13.80 -3.69
CA LYS A 177 9.27 15.06 -3.16
C LYS A 177 8.51 15.89 -4.18
N GLN A 178 8.92 15.93 -5.44
CA GLN A 178 8.19 16.67 -6.49
C GLN A 178 6.77 16.14 -6.71
N ILE A 179 6.57 14.82 -6.60
CA ILE A 179 5.25 14.20 -6.70
C ILE A 179 4.42 14.57 -5.46
N LYS A 180 5.03 14.45 -4.28
CA LYS A 180 4.39 14.83 -3.00
C LYS A 180 3.91 16.28 -3.01
N GLU A 181 4.79 17.22 -3.35
CA GLU A 181 4.51 18.66 -3.39
C GLU A 181 3.37 18.97 -4.34
N LYS A 182 3.40 18.41 -5.55
CA LYS A 182 2.30 18.59 -6.52
C LYS A 182 0.95 18.11 -5.96
N LEU A 183 0.92 16.98 -5.26
CA LEU A 183 -0.31 16.47 -4.64
C LEU A 183 -0.77 17.34 -3.46
N ILE A 184 0.17 17.88 -2.68
CA ILE A 184 -0.13 18.83 -1.59
C ILE A 184 -0.72 20.12 -2.17
N ASP A 185 -0.14 20.67 -3.23
CA ASP A 185 -0.67 21.86 -3.91
C ASP A 185 -2.11 21.62 -4.39
N MET A 186 -2.42 20.41 -4.85
CA MET A 186 -3.79 20.03 -5.23
C MET A 186 -4.72 19.94 -4.03
N ALA A 187 -4.22 19.50 -2.87
CA ALA A 187 -4.97 19.46 -1.61
C ALA A 187 -5.31 20.88 -1.14
N GLU A 188 -4.32 21.75 -1.12
CA GLU A 188 -4.43 23.15 -0.70
C GLU A 188 -5.38 23.95 -1.60
N ASN A 189 -5.34 23.68 -2.91
CA ASN A 189 -6.22 24.31 -3.89
C ASN A 189 -7.61 23.63 -4.02
N GLY A 190 -7.91 22.62 -3.20
CA GLY A 190 -9.22 21.95 -3.16
C GLY A 190 -9.55 21.07 -4.37
N THR A 191 -8.56 20.72 -5.21
CA THR A 191 -8.75 19.91 -6.43
C THR A 191 -8.42 18.43 -6.23
N LEU A 192 -7.75 18.08 -5.12
CA LEU A 192 -7.28 16.72 -4.85
C LEU A 192 -8.39 15.68 -4.84
N CYS A 193 -9.56 15.97 -4.25
CA CYS A 193 -10.65 14.98 -4.16
C CYS A 193 -11.17 14.57 -5.55
N ASN A 194 -11.48 15.55 -6.40
CA ASN A 194 -11.93 15.28 -7.76
C ASN A 194 -10.85 14.57 -8.57
N TRP A 195 -9.58 14.95 -8.39
CA TRP A 195 -8.47 14.26 -9.04
C TRP A 195 -8.34 12.80 -8.55
N LYS A 196 -8.46 12.54 -7.25
CA LYS A 196 -8.40 11.18 -6.68
C LYS A 196 -9.45 10.26 -7.30
N GLU A 197 -10.68 10.75 -7.50
CA GLU A 197 -11.73 9.98 -8.17
C GLU A 197 -11.36 9.61 -9.62
N GLN A 198 -10.85 10.58 -10.38
CA GLN A 198 -10.42 10.37 -11.76
C GLN A 198 -9.18 9.46 -11.85
N GLU A 199 -8.23 9.66 -10.94
CA GLU A 199 -6.98 8.90 -10.90
C GLU A 199 -7.23 7.44 -10.56
N ARG A 200 -8.08 7.18 -9.56
CA ARG A 200 -8.48 5.82 -9.20
C ARG A 200 -9.14 5.10 -10.38
N LYS A 201 -10.05 5.79 -11.09
CA LYS A 201 -10.68 5.27 -12.31
C LYS A 201 -9.64 4.94 -13.39
N ALA A 202 -8.71 5.86 -13.63
CA ALA A 202 -7.67 5.73 -14.65
C ALA A 202 -6.71 4.57 -14.34
N ALA A 203 -6.21 4.48 -13.11
CA ALA A 203 -5.26 3.45 -12.68
C ALA A 203 -5.83 2.03 -12.79
N ILE A 204 -7.08 1.83 -12.36
CA ILE A 204 -7.73 0.52 -12.43
C ILE A 204 -8.04 0.17 -13.89
N SER A 205 -8.61 1.11 -14.65
CA SER A 205 -8.98 0.87 -16.05
C SER A 205 -7.76 0.60 -16.93
N SER A 206 -6.66 1.33 -16.74
CA SER A 206 -5.43 1.12 -17.49
C SER A 206 -4.84 -0.26 -17.25
N ARG A 207 -4.87 -0.74 -16.00
CA ARG A 207 -4.35 -2.08 -15.65
C ARG A 207 -5.21 -3.21 -16.22
N ILE A 208 -6.53 -3.06 -16.19
CA ILE A 208 -7.44 -4.00 -16.86
C ILE A 208 -7.13 -4.02 -18.36
N ASN A 209 -7.01 -2.86 -19.00
CA ASN A 209 -6.62 -2.76 -20.40
C ASN A 209 -5.28 -3.45 -20.69
N THR A 210 -4.26 -3.24 -19.85
CA THR A 210 -2.96 -3.92 -19.96
C THR A 210 -3.11 -5.44 -19.89
N GLY A 211 -3.90 -5.98 -18.96
CA GLY A 211 -4.13 -7.43 -18.85
C GLY A 211 -4.84 -8.01 -20.07
N ILE A 212 -5.83 -7.30 -20.62
CA ILE A 212 -6.52 -7.70 -21.87
C ILE A 212 -5.53 -7.72 -23.05
N ILE A 213 -4.66 -6.72 -23.16
CA ILE A 213 -3.64 -6.65 -24.22
C ILE A 213 -2.66 -7.81 -24.07
N GLN A 214 -2.17 -8.09 -22.86
CA GLN A 214 -1.21 -9.17 -22.59
C GLN A 214 -1.81 -10.55 -22.88
N ALA A 215 -3.12 -10.74 -22.68
CA ALA A 215 -3.79 -11.98 -23.02
C ALA A 215 -3.69 -12.32 -24.53
N SER A 216 -3.34 -11.35 -25.39
CA SER A 216 -3.13 -11.54 -26.82
C SER A 216 -4.34 -12.15 -27.55
N VAL A 217 -5.54 -11.95 -26.99
CA VAL A 217 -6.81 -12.42 -27.56
C VAL A 217 -7.24 -11.43 -28.64
N THR A 218 -7.39 -11.92 -29.88
CA THR A 218 -7.69 -11.06 -31.03
C THR A 218 -9.13 -10.55 -31.02
N ALA A 219 -9.30 -9.25 -31.33
CA ALA A 219 -10.58 -8.61 -31.65
C ALA A 219 -11.68 -8.70 -30.56
N ILE A 220 -11.32 -8.42 -29.30
CA ILE A 220 -12.29 -8.24 -28.22
C ILE A 220 -13.05 -6.92 -28.42
N ASP A 221 -14.37 -7.00 -28.58
CA ASP A 221 -15.25 -5.83 -28.68
C ASP A 221 -15.45 -5.13 -27.32
N GLU A 222 -16.01 -3.92 -27.34
CA GLU A 222 -16.19 -3.10 -26.13
C GLU A 222 -17.11 -3.78 -25.09
N ALA A 223 -18.15 -4.48 -25.55
CA ALA A 223 -19.07 -5.21 -24.68
C ALA A 223 -18.35 -6.33 -23.91
N THR A 224 -17.45 -7.05 -24.58
CA THR A 224 -16.64 -8.09 -23.97
C THR A 224 -15.62 -7.50 -22.99
N LYS A 225 -14.98 -6.38 -23.33
CA LYS A 225 -14.08 -5.67 -22.39
C LYS A 225 -14.82 -5.27 -21.11
N ASN A 226 -16.02 -4.72 -21.24
CA ASN A 226 -16.86 -4.37 -20.09
C ASN A 226 -17.25 -5.59 -19.26
N THR A 227 -17.53 -6.73 -19.91
CA THR A 227 -17.86 -7.97 -19.22
C THR A 227 -16.66 -8.51 -18.43
N ILE A 228 -15.47 -8.55 -19.03
CA ILE A 228 -14.23 -8.95 -18.36
C ILE A 228 -13.93 -8.00 -17.20
N ALA A 229 -14.00 -6.68 -17.43
CA ALA A 229 -13.74 -5.68 -16.42
C ALA A 229 -14.67 -5.82 -15.21
N SER A 230 -15.98 -6.00 -15.42
CA SER A 230 -16.94 -6.21 -14.33
C SER A 230 -16.60 -7.44 -13.50
N LYS A 231 -16.28 -8.58 -14.15
CA LYS A 231 -15.89 -9.80 -13.42
C LYS A 231 -14.60 -9.64 -12.64
N VAL A 232 -13.60 -8.96 -13.20
CA VAL A 232 -12.32 -8.69 -12.52
C VAL A 232 -12.55 -7.77 -11.32
N ILE A 233 -13.37 -6.74 -11.48
CA ILE A 233 -13.74 -5.83 -10.38
C ILE A 233 -14.51 -6.59 -9.29
N GLU A 234 -15.45 -7.47 -9.65
CA GLU A 234 -16.17 -8.32 -8.69
C GLU A 234 -15.26 -9.34 -7.98
N ALA A 235 -14.27 -9.89 -8.69
CA ALA A 235 -13.31 -10.85 -8.14
C ALA A 235 -12.26 -10.18 -7.24
N THR A 236 -12.13 -8.85 -7.31
CA THR A 236 -11.26 -8.06 -6.45
C THR A 236 -12.11 -7.37 -5.38
N ASN A 237 -11.52 -6.99 -4.24
CA ASN A 237 -12.26 -6.27 -3.19
C ASN A 237 -12.49 -4.77 -3.53
N LEU A 238 -12.45 -4.43 -4.81
CA LEU A 238 -12.50 -3.07 -5.33
C LEU A 238 -13.96 -2.63 -5.49
N LYS A 239 -14.41 -1.69 -4.65
CA LYS A 239 -15.83 -1.24 -4.61
C LYS A 239 -16.05 0.06 -5.39
N ASN A 240 -17.27 0.23 -5.93
CA ASN A 240 -17.74 1.48 -6.54
C ASN A 240 -16.82 2.03 -7.64
N ILE A 241 -16.52 1.20 -8.65
CA ILE A 241 -15.65 1.59 -9.78
C ILE A 241 -16.42 1.56 -11.07
N THR A 242 -16.14 2.53 -11.92
CA THR A 242 -16.58 2.52 -13.32
C THR A 242 -15.37 2.25 -14.19
N PHE A 243 -15.42 1.18 -14.99
CA PHE A 243 -14.40 0.92 -15.99
C PHE A 243 -14.58 1.84 -17.18
N ASP A 244 -13.47 2.28 -17.78
CA ASP A 244 -13.47 3.07 -19.00
C ASP A 244 -12.28 2.69 -19.87
N ALA A 245 -12.61 2.10 -21.03
CA ALA A 245 -11.64 1.53 -21.95
C ALA A 245 -10.68 2.58 -22.55
N ASN A 246 -10.98 3.88 -22.44
CA ASN A 246 -10.14 4.94 -23.00
C ASN A 246 -8.92 5.26 -22.13
N TYR A 247 -8.88 4.84 -20.86
CA TYR A 247 -7.70 5.03 -20.03
C TYR A 247 -6.62 4.01 -20.37
N THR A 248 -5.54 4.50 -20.97
CA THR A 248 -4.34 3.72 -21.27
C THR A 248 -3.26 3.86 -20.21
N GLN A 249 -3.30 4.94 -19.41
CA GLN A 249 -2.32 5.22 -18.36
C GLN A 249 -2.93 6.12 -17.27
N SER A 250 -2.45 5.96 -16.03
CA SER A 250 -2.79 6.81 -14.89
C SER A 250 -1.89 8.06 -14.81
N SER A 251 -2.34 9.13 -14.16
CA SER A 251 -1.52 10.33 -14.04
C SER A 251 -0.38 10.15 -13.02
N ILE A 252 -0.55 9.31 -12.00
CA ILE A 252 0.53 8.89 -11.08
C ILE A 252 1.65 8.21 -11.87
N THR A 253 1.32 7.27 -12.78
CA THR A 253 2.33 6.61 -13.63
C THR A 253 3.14 7.63 -14.42
N GLN A 254 2.50 8.65 -14.99
CA GLN A 254 3.19 9.71 -15.73
C GLN A 254 4.06 10.59 -14.82
N MET A 255 3.57 10.93 -13.62
CA MET A 255 4.33 11.71 -12.63
C MET A 255 5.58 10.96 -12.18
N VAL A 256 5.44 9.67 -11.89
CA VAL A 256 6.54 8.79 -11.52
C VAL A 256 7.55 8.69 -12.65
N TYR A 257 7.12 8.37 -13.87
CA TYR A 257 8.01 8.27 -15.03
C TYR A 257 8.83 9.55 -15.20
N SER A 258 8.16 10.70 -15.16
CA SER A 258 8.81 12.01 -15.29
C SER A 258 9.81 12.29 -14.16
N CYS A 259 9.53 11.82 -12.94
CA CYS A 259 10.42 11.97 -11.79
C CYS A 259 11.66 11.08 -11.92
N LEU A 260 11.47 9.81 -12.29
CA LEU A 260 12.56 8.85 -12.48
C LEU A 260 13.46 9.24 -13.66
N PHE A 261 12.87 9.63 -14.78
CA PHE A 261 13.58 10.03 -16.00
C PHE A 261 14.49 11.26 -15.81
N LYS A 262 14.14 12.16 -14.88
CA LYS A 262 14.96 13.34 -14.55
C LYS A 262 16.10 13.05 -13.58
N ASN A 263 16.21 11.83 -13.06
CA ASN A 263 17.25 11.48 -12.11
C ASN A 263 18.53 11.08 -12.86
N ASP A 264 19.54 11.96 -12.85
CA ASP A 264 20.79 11.74 -13.59
C ASP A 264 21.52 10.46 -13.16
N ILE A 265 21.48 10.10 -11.87
CA ILE A 265 22.12 8.87 -11.36
C ILE A 265 21.45 7.65 -11.98
N LEU A 266 20.11 7.58 -11.93
CA LEU A 266 19.34 6.49 -12.52
C LEU A 266 19.56 6.42 -14.04
N MET A 267 19.51 7.56 -14.74
CA MET A 267 19.69 7.58 -16.19
C MET A 267 21.09 7.16 -16.61
N ASN A 268 22.14 7.58 -15.89
CA ASN A 268 23.49 7.11 -16.13
C ASN A 268 23.62 5.59 -15.91
N ILE A 269 22.99 5.04 -14.87
CA ILE A 269 22.95 3.59 -14.63
C ILE A 269 22.20 2.87 -15.75
N LEU A 270 21.10 3.44 -16.24
CA LEU A 270 20.33 2.87 -17.35
C LEU A 270 21.11 2.91 -18.67
N ASP A 271 21.92 3.94 -18.92
CA ASP A 271 22.70 4.12 -20.16
C ASP A 271 23.98 3.27 -20.21
N GLU A 272 24.48 2.80 -19.05
CA GLU A 272 25.61 1.88 -19.01
C GLU A 272 25.24 0.53 -19.64
N GLN A 273 25.96 0.14 -20.70
CA GLN A 273 25.66 -1.07 -21.50
C GLN A 273 25.63 -2.37 -20.68
N SER A 274 26.32 -2.44 -19.53
CA SER A 274 26.29 -3.58 -18.60
C SER A 274 24.98 -3.67 -17.80
N CYS A 275 24.22 -2.58 -17.72
CA CYS A 275 22.98 -2.46 -16.95
C CYS A 275 21.72 -2.34 -17.83
N HIS A 276 21.86 -2.12 -19.15
CA HIS A 276 20.75 -2.10 -20.10
C HIS A 276 19.89 -3.38 -20.07
N ASP A 277 20.48 -4.55 -19.77
CA ASP A 277 19.77 -5.82 -19.63
C ASP A 277 19.24 -6.07 -18.20
N LEU A 278 19.55 -5.18 -17.23
CA LEU A 278 19.28 -5.36 -15.80
C LEU A 278 18.24 -4.40 -15.22
N LEU A 279 17.78 -3.38 -15.95
CA LEU A 279 16.82 -2.42 -15.40
C LEU A 279 15.97 -1.73 -16.48
N CYS A 280 14.66 -1.86 -16.37
CA CYS A 280 13.68 -1.19 -17.24
C CYS A 280 13.02 -0.02 -16.50
N LEU A 281 13.14 1.20 -17.06
CA LEU A 281 12.50 2.40 -16.51
C LEU A 281 10.98 2.25 -16.38
N ASN A 282 10.34 1.50 -17.28
CA ASN A 282 8.89 1.27 -17.23
C ASN A 282 8.50 0.36 -16.06
N ASP A 283 9.26 -0.71 -15.81
CA ASP A 283 9.00 -1.63 -14.70
C ASP A 283 9.17 -0.92 -13.35
N LEU A 284 10.20 -0.08 -13.23
CA LEU A 284 10.37 0.80 -12.07
C LEU A 284 9.23 1.79 -11.91
N THR A 285 8.83 2.41 -13.01
CA THR A 285 7.71 3.35 -13.01
C THR A 285 6.44 2.66 -12.53
N GLU A 286 6.16 1.45 -13.02
CA GLU A 286 4.99 0.68 -12.60
C GLU A 286 5.05 0.34 -11.12
N TYR A 287 6.18 -0.19 -10.62
CA TYR A 287 6.35 -0.54 -9.22
C TYR A 287 6.09 0.67 -8.31
N VAL A 288 6.74 1.80 -8.57
CA VAL A 288 6.62 3.00 -7.75
C VAL A 288 5.22 3.60 -7.85
N ALA A 289 4.61 3.61 -9.04
CA ALA A 289 3.25 4.08 -9.23
C ALA A 289 2.24 3.25 -8.41
N LEU A 290 2.42 1.92 -8.34
CA LEU A 290 1.60 1.06 -7.50
C LEU A 290 1.76 1.35 -6.01
N GLN A 291 2.98 1.66 -5.55
CA GLN A 291 3.21 2.03 -4.15
C GLN A 291 2.53 3.37 -3.80
N ILE A 292 2.59 4.35 -4.70
CA ILE A 292 1.90 5.64 -4.53
C ILE A 292 0.37 5.46 -4.63
N HIS A 293 -0.13 4.60 -5.51
CA HIS A 293 -1.55 4.26 -5.57
C HIS A 293 -2.00 3.63 -4.24
N ASN A 294 -1.29 2.62 -3.75
CA ASN A 294 -1.62 1.96 -2.50
C ASN A 294 -1.62 2.95 -1.33
N CYS A 295 -0.66 3.88 -1.26
CA CYS A 295 -0.66 4.87 -0.19
C CYS A 295 -1.84 5.84 -0.24
N LEU A 296 -2.31 6.22 -1.44
CA LEU A 296 -3.38 7.21 -1.60
C LEU A 296 -4.79 6.62 -1.47
N PHE A 297 -4.95 5.33 -1.77
CA PHE A 297 -6.24 4.66 -1.91
C PHE A 297 -6.42 3.41 -1.05
N SER A 298 -5.34 2.88 -0.45
CA SER A 298 -5.36 1.62 0.32
C SER A 298 -5.81 0.43 -0.51
N GLU A 299 -5.38 0.42 -1.78
CA GLU A 299 -5.77 -0.56 -2.80
C GLU A 299 -4.54 -1.19 -3.42
N ASP A 300 -4.40 -2.51 -3.25
CA ASP A 300 -3.38 -3.28 -3.96
C ASP A 300 -3.87 -3.63 -5.37
N LEU A 301 -3.25 -2.98 -6.38
CA LEU A 301 -3.52 -3.26 -7.78
C LEU A 301 -2.48 -4.21 -8.41
N SER A 302 -1.51 -4.73 -7.64
CA SER A 302 -0.36 -5.49 -8.17
C SER A 302 -0.78 -6.74 -8.96
N SER A 303 -1.82 -7.43 -8.50
CA SER A 303 -2.35 -8.66 -9.12
C SER A 303 -3.33 -8.42 -10.27
N LEU A 304 -3.84 -7.19 -10.43
CA LEU A 304 -4.98 -6.88 -11.29
C LEU A 304 -4.74 -7.23 -12.76
N VAL A 305 -3.53 -6.95 -13.28
CA VAL A 305 -3.14 -7.28 -14.65
C VAL A 305 -3.21 -8.80 -14.89
N LYS A 306 -2.65 -9.60 -13.98
CA LYS A 306 -2.61 -11.07 -14.10
C LYS A 306 -4.00 -11.70 -13.97
N ILE A 307 -4.82 -11.20 -13.05
CA ILE A 307 -6.21 -11.64 -12.91
C ILE A 307 -6.98 -11.36 -14.19
N THR A 308 -6.79 -10.17 -14.77
CA THR A 308 -7.45 -9.78 -16.01
C THR A 308 -7.00 -10.61 -17.20
N GLU A 309 -5.69 -10.87 -17.33
CA GLU A 309 -5.14 -11.72 -18.38
C GLU A 309 -5.78 -13.12 -18.36
N ASN A 310 -5.86 -13.72 -17.16
CA ASN A 310 -6.48 -15.03 -16.97
C ASN A 310 -7.98 -15.01 -17.30
N GLU A 311 -8.72 -14.00 -16.87
CA GLU A 311 -10.15 -13.89 -17.17
C GLU A 311 -10.40 -13.69 -18.68
N ALA A 312 -9.55 -12.92 -19.37
CA ALA A 312 -9.62 -12.74 -20.81
C ALA A 312 -9.37 -14.07 -21.56
N HIS A 313 -8.40 -14.89 -21.12
CA HIS A 313 -8.19 -16.23 -21.67
C HIS A 313 -9.37 -17.16 -21.43
N LEU A 314 -9.92 -17.17 -20.21
CA LEU A 314 -11.09 -17.98 -19.88
C LEU A 314 -12.30 -17.60 -20.73
N TYR A 315 -12.57 -16.30 -20.87
CA TYR A 315 -13.65 -15.81 -21.72
C TYR A 315 -13.50 -16.33 -23.15
N TYR A 316 -12.30 -16.20 -23.74
CA TYR A 316 -12.04 -16.67 -25.10
C TYR A 316 -12.27 -18.18 -25.25
N LYS A 317 -11.76 -18.97 -24.30
CA LYS A 317 -11.91 -20.43 -24.31
C LYS A 317 -13.38 -20.86 -24.25
N HIS A 318 -14.23 -20.16 -23.52
CA HIS A 318 -15.64 -20.52 -23.39
C HIS A 318 -16.51 -20.14 -24.60
N HIS A 319 -16.07 -19.19 -25.43
CA HIS A 319 -16.88 -18.63 -26.52
C HIS A 319 -16.34 -18.95 -27.92
N HIS A 320 -15.12 -19.49 -28.04
CA HIS A 320 -14.46 -19.73 -29.33
C HIS A 320 -13.80 -21.11 -29.50
N LEU A 321 -13.82 -21.97 -28.47
CA LEU A 321 -13.35 -23.36 -28.53
C LEU A 321 -14.49 -24.33 -28.19
#